data_AF-T1BSU6-F1
#
_entry.id   AF-T1BSU6-F1
#
_cell.length_a   1.000
_cell.length_b   1.000
_cell.length_c   1.000
_cell.angle_alpha   90.00
_cell.angle_beta   90.00
_cell.angle_gamma   90.00
#
_symmetry.space_group_name_H-M   'P 1'
#
loop_
_entity.id
_entity.type
_entity.pdbx_description
1 polymer ?
#
loop_
_entity_poly.entity_id
_entity_poly.type
_entity_poly.pdbx_seq_one_letter_code
_entity_poly.pdbx_strand_id
1 'polypeptide(L)'
;IAERIKEAGAGLRSLAEPWADTTTPAGRMVLTVFAGMADFERSLIVERTSAGRIAAKARGVRFGPRPTLAAEQIAHARQLIEGDGKPVAEVARLLGVHRATLYRALEAA
;
A
#
# COMPACT_ATOMS: atom_id res chain seq x y z
N ILE A 1 9.98 16.00 -10.68
CA ILE A 1 10.88 17.11 -10.24
C ILE A 1 10.98 18.17 -11.33
N ALA A 2 11.31 17.82 -12.57
CA ALA A 2 11.37 18.77 -13.69
C ALA A 2 10.09 19.62 -13.89
N GLU A 3 8.90 19.01 -13.87
CA GLU A 3 7.64 19.77 -13.97
C GLU A 3 7.46 20.78 -12.83
N ARG A 4 7.76 20.40 -11.58
CA ARG A 4 7.69 21.30 -10.43
C ARG A 4 8.64 22.50 -10.56
N ILE A 5 9.82 22.29 -11.13
CA ILE A 5 10.81 23.36 -11.36
C ILE A 5 10.30 24.32 -12.45
N LYS A 6 9.71 23.76 -13.52
CA LYS A 6 9.07 24.54 -14.59
C LYS A 6 7.88 25.37 -14.08
N GLU A 7 7.01 24.80 -13.25
CA GLU A 7 5.88 25.49 -12.60
C GLU A 7 6.35 26.66 -11.72
N ALA A 8 7.52 26.53 -11.10
CA ALA A 8 8.16 27.60 -10.34
C ALA A 8 8.87 28.65 -11.22
N GLY A 9 8.77 28.56 -12.55
CA GLY A 9 9.40 29.49 -13.49
C GLY A 9 10.90 29.30 -13.68
N ALA A 10 11.46 28.16 -13.25
CA ALA A 10 12.88 27.85 -13.34
C ALA A 10 13.17 26.73 -14.35
N GLY A 11 14.45 26.60 -14.71
CA GLY A 11 14.96 25.51 -15.57
C GLY A 11 15.80 24.50 -14.79
N LEU A 12 15.72 23.23 -15.17
CA LEU A 12 16.60 22.17 -14.72
C LEU A 12 17.73 21.97 -15.74
N ARG A 13 18.96 21.93 -15.25
CA ARG A 13 20.13 21.54 -16.03
C ARG A 13 20.96 20.56 -15.23
N SER A 14 21.21 19.38 -15.78
CA SER A 14 22.19 18.47 -15.20
C SER A 14 23.61 18.91 -15.57
N LEU A 15 24.52 18.79 -14.60
CA LEU A 15 25.96 18.99 -14.81
C LEU A 15 26.63 17.72 -15.34
N ALA A 16 26.11 16.54 -14.99
CA ALA A 16 26.63 15.24 -15.40
C ALA A 16 26.05 14.80 -16.75
N GLU A 17 24.80 15.17 -17.02
CA GLU A 17 24.09 14.86 -18.27
C GLU A 17 23.77 16.15 -19.04
N PRO A 18 24.69 16.66 -19.89
CA PRO A 18 24.47 17.90 -20.61
C PRO A 18 23.22 17.93 -21.50
N TRP A 19 22.72 16.75 -21.92
CA TRP A 19 21.49 16.60 -22.69
C TRP A 19 20.22 16.86 -21.86
N ALA A 20 20.29 16.78 -20.53
CA ALA A 20 19.20 17.02 -19.60
C ALA A 20 19.16 18.50 -19.18
N ASP A 21 18.92 19.38 -20.16
CA ASP A 21 18.83 20.83 -19.96
C ASP A 21 17.49 21.38 -20.48
N THR A 22 16.55 21.66 -19.57
CA THR A 22 15.23 22.20 -19.92
C THR A 22 15.26 23.67 -20.34
N THR A 23 16.39 24.37 -20.19
CA THR A 23 16.52 25.76 -20.65
C THR A 23 16.64 25.83 -22.18
N THR A 24 17.03 24.74 -22.83
CA THR A 24 17.15 24.64 -24.29
C THR A 24 15.95 23.93 -24.94
N PRO A 25 15.54 24.28 -26.17
CA PRO A 25 14.50 23.54 -26.90
C PRO A 25 14.85 22.06 -27.12
N ALA A 26 16.11 21.75 -27.42
CA ALA A 26 16.58 20.39 -27.66
C ALA A 26 16.53 19.54 -26.37
N GLY A 27 17.03 20.06 -25.24
CA GLY A 27 16.99 19.33 -23.97
C GLY A 27 15.57 19.14 -23.44
N ARG A 28 14.65 20.08 -23.69
CA ARG A 28 13.21 19.85 -23.43
C ARG A 28 12.64 18.69 -24.25
N MET A 29 12.95 18.64 -25.55
CA MET A 29 12.50 17.54 -26.41
C MET A 29 13.02 16.18 -25.90
N VAL A 30 14.31 16.09 -25.59
CA VAL A 30 14.92 14.86 -25.08
C VAL A 30 14.27 14.45 -23.75
N LEU A 31 14.09 15.38 -22.81
CA LEU A 31 13.44 15.09 -21.54
C LEU A 31 11.99 14.62 -21.69
N THR A 32 11.24 15.14 -22.67
CA THR A 32 9.88 14.64 -22.96
C THR A 32 9.90 13.18 -23.42
N VAL A 33 10.86 12.79 -24.26
CA VAL A 33 11.01 11.38 -24.69
C VAL A 33 11.31 10.49 -23.50
N PHE A 34 12.26 10.88 -22.65
CA PHE A 34 12.59 10.13 -21.43
C PHE A 34 11.43 10.08 -20.43
N ALA A 35 10.63 11.14 -20.32
CA ALA A 35 9.41 11.12 -19.51
C ALA A 35 8.41 10.08 -20.04
N GLY A 36 8.24 10.00 -21.36
CA GLY A 36 7.42 8.96 -22.00
C GLY A 36 7.96 7.55 -21.77
N MET A 37 9.27 7.36 -21.86
CA MET A 37 9.91 6.06 -21.56
C MET A 37 9.72 5.65 -20.11
N ALA A 38 9.90 6.58 -19.16
CA ALA A 38 9.70 6.32 -17.74
C ALA A 38 8.24 5.92 -17.42
N ASP A 39 7.26 6.55 -18.08
CA ASP A 39 5.85 6.20 -17.92
C ASP A 39 5.53 4.81 -18.52
N PHE A 40 6.10 4.50 -19.68
CA PHE A 40 5.98 3.19 -20.30
C PHE A 40 6.55 2.07 -19.41
N GLU A 41 7.77 2.24 -18.89
CA GLU A 41 8.39 1.28 -17.98
C GLU A 41 7.55 1.08 -16.70
N ARG A 42 7.04 2.18 -16.13
CA ARG A 42 6.15 2.14 -14.97
C ARG A 42 4.88 1.35 -15.27
N SER A 43 4.29 1.54 -16.44
CA SER A 43 3.10 0.83 -16.89
C SER A 43 3.35 -0.69 -16.99
N LEU A 44 4.49 -1.09 -17.55
CA LEU A 44 4.89 -2.51 -17.60
C LEU A 44 5.09 -3.13 -16.21
N ILE A 45 5.69 -2.39 -15.26
CA ILE A 45 5.85 -2.87 -13.87
C ILE A 45 4.48 -3.09 -13.22
N VAL A 46 3.55 -2.15 -13.41
CA VAL A 46 2.19 -2.24 -12.88
C VAL A 46 1.45 -3.45 -13.47
N GLU A 47 1.53 -3.63 -14.79
CA GLU A 47 0.91 -4.74 -15.50
C GLU A 47 1.41 -6.08 -14.96
N ARG A 48 2.74 -6.29 -14.93
CA ARG A 48 3.36 -7.53 -14.45
C ARG A 48 3.03 -7.81 -12.99
N THR A 49 3.08 -6.79 -12.14
CA THR A 49 2.76 -6.93 -10.71
C THR A 49 1.28 -7.28 -10.52
N SER A 50 0.39 -6.68 -11.31
CA SER A 50 -1.04 -6.99 -11.26
C SER A 50 -1.32 -8.43 -11.71
N ALA A 51 -0.71 -8.87 -12.83
CA ALA A 51 -0.83 -10.23 -13.31
C ALA A 51 -0.32 -11.25 -12.27
N GLY A 52 0.84 -10.99 -11.66
CA GLY A 52 1.40 -11.81 -10.59
C GLY A 52 0.49 -11.88 -9.36
N ARG A 53 -0.09 -10.74 -8.95
CA ARG A 53 -1.05 -10.67 -7.83
C ARG A 53 -2.32 -11.47 -8.12
N ILE A 54 -2.86 -11.38 -9.35
CA ILE A 54 -4.03 -12.16 -9.78
C ILE A 54 -3.72 -13.66 -9.71
N ALA A 55 -2.58 -14.08 -10.27
CA ALA A 55 -2.17 -15.48 -10.24
C ALA A 55 -1.94 -16.00 -8.81
N ALA A 56 -1.34 -15.20 -7.93
CA ALA A 56 -1.16 -15.55 -6.53
C ALA A 56 -2.50 -15.69 -5.79
N LYS A 57 -3.45 -14.79 -6.04
CA LYS A 57 -4.81 -14.88 -5.49
C LYS A 57 -5.53 -16.14 -5.97
N ALA A 58 -5.39 -16.51 -7.25
CA ALA A 58 -5.94 -17.75 -7.81
C ALA A 58 -5.33 -19.02 -7.17
N ARG A 59 -4.07 -18.97 -6.74
CA ARG A 59 -3.42 -20.04 -5.95
C ARG A 59 -3.83 -20.06 -4.47
N GLY A 60 -4.72 -19.16 -4.02
CA GLY A 60 -5.16 -19.07 -2.64
C GLY A 60 -4.21 -18.32 -1.70
N VAL A 61 -3.23 -17.57 -2.24
CA VAL A 61 -2.39 -16.70 -1.40
C VAL A 61 -3.26 -15.65 -0.73
N ARG A 62 -3.24 -15.63 0.60
CA ARG A 62 -3.93 -14.62 1.40
C ARG A 62 -3.14 -13.31 1.37
N PHE A 63 -3.78 -12.26 0.87
CA PHE A 63 -3.26 -10.89 0.92
C PHE A 63 -3.82 -10.12 2.11
N GLY A 64 -3.18 -8.99 2.41
CA GLY A 64 -3.56 -8.12 3.53
C GLY A 64 -2.94 -8.55 4.86
N PRO A 65 -3.20 -7.80 5.93
CA PRO A 65 -2.69 -8.11 7.26
C PRO A 65 -3.23 -9.46 7.73
N ARG A 66 -2.40 -10.19 8.49
CA ARG A 66 -2.87 -11.37 9.21
C ARG A 66 -3.86 -10.93 10.31
N PRO A 67 -4.91 -11.72 10.60
CA PRO A 67 -5.78 -11.45 11.73
C PRO A 67 -4.98 -11.33 13.02
N THR A 68 -5.34 -10.34 13.83
CA THR A 68 -4.69 -10.14 15.13
C THR A 68 -5.02 -11.26 16.13
N LEU A 69 -6.21 -11.86 16.01
CA LEU A 69 -6.67 -12.95 16.86
C LEU A 69 -6.83 -14.24 16.05
N ALA A 70 -6.37 -15.36 16.61
CA ALA A 70 -6.64 -16.69 16.10
C ALA A 70 -8.11 -17.09 16.33
N ALA A 71 -8.61 -18.05 15.54
CA ALA A 71 -9.99 -18.53 15.66
C ALA A 71 -10.33 -19.03 17.07
N GLU A 72 -9.39 -19.74 17.71
CA GLU A 72 -9.51 -20.23 19.09
C GLU A 72 -9.64 -19.07 20.10
N GLN A 73 -8.90 -17.98 19.90
CA GLN A 73 -8.98 -16.80 20.76
C GLN A 73 -10.33 -16.09 20.60
N ILE A 74 -10.88 -16.06 19.38
CA ILE A 74 -12.21 -15.50 19.11
C ILE A 74 -13.29 -16.36 19.77
N ALA A 75 -13.20 -17.69 19.65
CA ALA A 75 -14.12 -18.61 20.30
C ALA A 75 -14.07 -18.47 21.83
N HIS A 76 -12.88 -18.39 22.41
CA HIS A 76 -12.72 -18.17 23.84
C HIS A 76 -13.27 -16.80 24.28
N ALA A 77 -13.05 -15.75 23.49
CA ALA A 77 -13.64 -14.43 23.75
C ALA A 77 -15.18 -14.48 23.77
N ARG A 78 -15.81 -15.18 22.83
CA ARG A 78 -17.27 -15.37 22.79
C ARG A 78 -17.77 -16.04 24.06
N GLN A 79 -17.12 -17.13 24.48
CA GLN A 79 -17.47 -17.84 25.70
C GLN A 79 -17.40 -16.93 26.94
N LEU A 80 -16.32 -16.15 27.09
CA LEU A 80 -16.17 -15.24 28.23
C LEU A 80 -17.23 -14.13 28.25
N ILE A 81 -17.64 -13.64 27.08
CA ILE A 81 -18.62 -12.54 26.98
C ILE A 81 -20.04 -13.06 27.14
N GLU A 82 -20.42 -14.08 26.38
CA GLU A 82 -21.81 -14.56 26.27
C GLU A 82 -22.13 -15.61 27.33
N GLY A 83 -21.17 -16.48 27.67
CA GLY A 83 -21.35 -17.52 28.69
C GLY A 83 -21.12 -16.97 30.10
N ASP A 84 -19.98 -16.34 30.33
CA ASP A 84 -19.58 -15.87 31.68
C ASP A 84 -20.03 -14.43 31.97
N GLY A 85 -20.62 -13.72 30.98
CA GLY A 85 -21.13 -12.35 31.15
C GLY A 85 -20.04 -11.28 31.33
N LYS A 86 -18.78 -11.56 30.98
CA LYS A 86 -17.67 -10.62 31.22
C LYS A 86 -17.75 -9.39 30.31
N PRO A 87 -17.41 -8.19 30.83
CA PRO A 87 -17.37 -6.98 30.00
C PRO A 87 -16.37 -7.11 28.84
N VAL A 88 -16.77 -6.71 27.63
CA VAL A 88 -15.91 -6.74 26.43
C VAL A 88 -14.58 -5.99 26.63
N ALA A 89 -14.58 -4.92 27.43
CA ALA A 89 -13.37 -4.16 27.76
C ALA A 89 -12.37 -4.96 28.60
N GLU A 90 -12.85 -5.85 29.46
CA GLU A 90 -12.01 -6.75 30.24
C GLU A 90 -11.41 -7.84 29.34
N VAL A 91 -12.25 -8.48 28.52
CA VAL A 91 -11.82 -9.54 27.60
C VAL A 91 -10.83 -9.02 26.56
N ALA A 92 -11.03 -7.81 26.04
CA ALA A 92 -10.08 -7.18 25.11
C ALA A 92 -8.70 -6.94 25.75
N ARG A 93 -8.66 -6.47 27.01
CA ARG A 93 -7.40 -6.31 27.76
C ARG A 93 -6.73 -7.65 28.02
N LEU A 94 -7.50 -8.68 28.39
CA LEU A 94 -6.99 -10.03 28.61
C LEU A 94 -6.31 -10.59 27.36
N LEU A 95 -6.90 -10.35 26.18
CA LEU A 95 -6.37 -10.78 24.89
C LEU A 95 -5.31 -9.82 24.30
N GLY A 96 -4.96 -8.74 25.01
CA GLY A 96 -3.94 -7.78 24.57
C GLY A 96 -4.32 -6.98 23.32
N VAL A 97 -5.62 -6.82 23.05
CA VAL A 97 -6.11 -6.10 21.86
C VAL A 97 -6.99 -4.90 22.24
N HIS A 98 -7.08 -3.94 21.33
CA HIS A 98 -8.04 -2.85 21.48
C HIS A 98 -9.48 -3.38 21.38
N ARG A 99 -10.43 -2.79 22.12
CA ARG A 99 -11.86 -3.19 22.08
C ARG A 99 -12.42 -3.24 20.66
N ALA A 100 -12.07 -2.27 19.83
CA ALA A 100 -12.50 -2.22 18.43
C ALA A 100 -11.96 -3.40 17.60
N THR A 101 -10.74 -3.89 17.87
CA THR A 101 -10.19 -5.08 17.24
C THR A 101 -10.97 -6.32 17.65
N LEU A 102 -11.34 -6.43 18.93
CA LEU A 102 -12.16 -7.54 19.42
C LEU A 102 -13.55 -7.54 18.79
N TYR A 103 -14.24 -6.39 18.73
CA TYR A 103 -15.54 -6.30 18.06
C TYR A 103 -15.47 -6.72 16.59
N ARG A 104 -14.50 -6.19 15.83
CA ARG A 104 -14.31 -6.58 14.42
C ARG A 104 -14.04 -8.07 14.25
N ALA A 105 -13.27 -8.67 15.16
CA ALA A 105 -12.98 -10.10 15.13
C ALA A 105 -14.22 -10.96 15.45
N LEU A 106 -15.08 -10.50 16.36
CA LEU A 106 -16.33 -11.17 16.73
C LEU A 106 -17.41 -11.03 15.64
N GLU A 107 -17.43 -9.94 14.88
CA GLU A 107 -18.36 -9.75 13.75
C GLU A 107 -17.92 -10.47 12.47
N ALA A 108 -16.61 -10.61 12.26
CA ALA A 108 -16.05 -11.23 11.06
C ALA A 108 -15.94 -12.76 11.12
N ALA A 109 -16.15 -13.36 12.30
CA ALA A 109 -16.08 -14.80 12.55
C ALA A 109 -17.47 -15.42 12.66
#